data_AF-X1CRD9-F1
#
_entry.id   AF-X1CRD9-F1
#
_cell.length_a   1.000
_cell.length_b   1.000
_cell.length_c   1.000
_cell.angle_alpha   90.00
_cell.angle_beta   90.00
_cell.angle_gamma   90.00
#
_symmetry.space_group_name_H-M   'P 1'
#
loop_
_entity.id
_entity.type
_entity.pdbx_description
1 polymer ?
#
loop_
_entity_poly.entity_id
_entity_poly.type
_entity_poly.pdbx_seq_one_letter_code
_entity_poly.pdbx_strand_id
1 'polypeptide(L)'
;VYHDHELDAPARDSIARALVTTAQVPLVLTVDGPERATAWTDAGTYTLPRQNTEILGTDHPFLEEITRDLIALCHHRDAGDFILCGWRAGMTPCSFAIENGAHGGAGPEETGAFALLPGDVPLPAAGNTCLRALDLRHAALHFLGRTEHKAPKRQKRSVTAGTLRVMTYNVHSCIGMDGKLAPQRIARVIAHYAPDVVALQELDVGRARTEGMDQAHLIARYLEMDFHFHPAMHIEEERYGDAILTHLPMRLVKAGALPGLPDKPRLEPRGALWVAIELDGIEHQ
;
A
#
# COMPACT_ATOMS: atom_id res chain seq x y z
N VAL A 1 0.85 3.02 -26.69
CA VAL A 1 1.72 3.70 -27.68
C VAL A 1 0.92 4.85 -28.27
N TYR A 2 1.44 6.07 -28.29
CA TYR A 2 0.75 7.23 -28.86
C TYR A 2 1.45 7.63 -30.15
N HIS A 3 0.68 7.82 -31.22
CA HIS A 3 1.14 8.41 -32.46
C HIS A 3 0.61 9.84 -32.61
N ASP A 4 1.43 10.69 -33.23
CA ASP A 4 1.10 12.09 -33.51
C ASP A 4 -0.07 12.24 -34.52
N HIS A 5 -0.42 11.16 -35.22
CA HIS A 5 -1.44 11.12 -36.27
C HIS A 5 -2.35 9.90 -36.10
N GLU A 6 -3.63 10.07 -36.43
CA GLU A 6 -4.62 9.01 -36.39
C GLU A 6 -4.26 7.91 -37.40
N LEU A 7 -4.04 6.68 -36.91
CA LEU A 7 -3.67 5.55 -37.75
C LEU A 7 -4.90 4.97 -38.45
N ASP A 8 -4.84 4.85 -39.78
CA ASP A 8 -5.83 4.08 -40.53
C ASP A 8 -5.74 2.57 -40.22
N ALA A 9 -6.78 1.82 -40.58
CA ALA A 9 -6.85 0.39 -40.24
C ALA A 9 -5.70 -0.44 -40.84
N PRO A 10 -5.28 -0.25 -42.11
CA PRO A 10 -4.13 -0.97 -42.67
C PRO A 10 -2.81 -0.66 -41.96
N ALA A 11 -2.52 0.61 -41.65
CA ALA A 11 -1.32 0.99 -40.93
C ALA A 11 -1.31 0.39 -39.52
N ARG A 12 -2.47 0.42 -38.84
CA ARG A 12 -2.62 -0.15 -37.50
C ARG A 12 -2.34 -1.65 -37.48
N ASP A 13 -2.92 -2.41 -38.42
CA ASP A 13 -2.66 -3.86 -38.53
C ASP A 13 -1.18 -4.14 -38.84
N SER A 14 -0.57 -3.36 -39.74
CA SER A 14 0.85 -3.53 -40.08
C SER A 14 1.76 -3.27 -38.87
N ILE A 15 1.49 -2.24 -38.07
CA ILE A 15 2.27 -1.92 -36.86
C ILE A 15 2.06 -2.98 -35.79
N ALA A 16 0.81 -3.39 -35.54
CA ALA A 16 0.49 -4.43 -34.56
C ALA A 16 1.22 -5.74 -34.89
N ARG A 17 1.24 -6.14 -36.17
CA ARG A 17 1.99 -7.32 -36.63
C ARG A 17 3.48 -7.18 -36.37
N ALA A 18 4.08 -6.04 -36.70
CA ALA A 18 5.50 -5.81 -36.44
C ALA A 18 5.84 -5.88 -34.93
N LEU A 19 4.96 -5.37 -34.06
CA LEU A 19 5.13 -5.44 -32.61
C LEU A 19 5.16 -6.89 -32.10
N VAL A 20 4.25 -7.75 -32.58
CA VAL A 20 4.18 -9.15 -32.13
C VAL A 20 5.23 -10.06 -32.78
N THR A 21 5.59 -9.81 -34.05
CA THR A 21 6.56 -10.68 -34.76
C THR A 21 8.01 -10.22 -34.62
N THR A 22 8.27 -8.91 -34.67
CA THR A 22 9.63 -8.35 -34.69
C THR A 22 10.06 -7.92 -33.30
N ALA A 23 9.21 -7.19 -32.58
CA ALA A 23 9.51 -6.78 -31.19
C ALA A 23 9.14 -7.86 -30.16
N GLN A 24 8.53 -8.97 -30.61
CA GLN A 24 8.17 -10.13 -29.78
C GLN A 24 7.27 -9.76 -28.58
N VAL A 25 6.42 -8.73 -28.75
CA VAL A 25 5.40 -8.37 -27.76
C VAL A 25 4.38 -9.52 -27.69
N PRO A 26 4.15 -10.15 -26.53
CA PRO A 26 3.27 -11.31 -26.41
C PRO A 26 1.83 -11.05 -26.86
N LEU A 27 1.29 -9.88 -26.55
CA LEU A 27 -0.08 -9.49 -26.88
C LEU A 27 -0.16 -7.99 -27.14
N VAL A 28 -0.72 -7.61 -28.29
CA VAL A 28 -1.03 -6.22 -28.65
C VAL A 28 -2.53 -6.08 -28.80
N LEU A 29 -3.10 -5.02 -28.23
CA LEU A 29 -4.55 -4.78 -28.21
C LEU A 29 -4.87 -3.37 -28.71
N THR A 30 -6.01 -3.22 -29.38
CA THR A 30 -6.60 -1.91 -29.72
C THR A 30 -8.12 -2.00 -29.69
N VAL A 31 -8.78 -0.83 -29.63
CA VAL A 31 -10.24 -0.71 -29.68
C VAL A 31 -10.81 -1.16 -31.04
N ASP A 32 -11.92 -1.92 -31.02
CA ASP A 32 -12.62 -2.38 -32.23
C ASP A 32 -14.16 -2.29 -32.10
N GLY A 33 -14.63 -1.05 -32.03
CA GLY A 33 -16.04 -0.75 -31.82
C GLY A 33 -16.50 -1.00 -30.38
N PRO A 34 -17.80 -0.82 -30.10
CA PRO A 34 -18.33 -0.85 -28.74
C PRO A 34 -18.08 -2.18 -28.04
N GLU A 35 -17.54 -2.12 -26.83
CA GLU A 35 -17.30 -3.29 -25.95
C GLU A 35 -16.47 -4.42 -26.58
N ARG A 36 -15.61 -4.07 -27.54
CA ARG A 36 -14.71 -5.03 -28.20
C ARG A 36 -13.32 -4.45 -28.37
N ALA A 37 -12.37 -5.37 -28.50
CA ALA A 37 -10.98 -5.07 -28.82
C ALA A 37 -10.44 -6.10 -29.83
N THR A 38 -9.63 -5.64 -30.78
CA THR A 38 -8.81 -6.52 -31.61
C THR A 38 -7.52 -6.82 -30.87
N ALA A 39 -7.10 -8.07 -30.91
CA ALA A 39 -5.87 -8.57 -30.32
C ALA A 39 -4.97 -9.19 -31.39
N TRP A 40 -3.68 -8.92 -31.33
CA TRP A 40 -2.65 -9.57 -32.14
C TRP A 40 -1.69 -10.34 -31.25
N THR A 41 -1.28 -11.51 -31.73
CA THR A 41 -0.17 -12.32 -31.23
C THR A 41 0.69 -12.76 -32.41
N ASP A 42 1.82 -13.41 -32.13
CA ASP A 42 2.64 -14.09 -33.14
C ASP A 42 1.88 -15.22 -33.88
N ALA A 43 0.82 -15.76 -33.29
CA ALA A 43 0.00 -16.83 -33.87
C ALA A 43 -1.17 -16.33 -34.73
N GLY A 44 -1.62 -15.08 -34.55
CA GLY A 44 -2.75 -14.56 -35.33
C GLY A 44 -3.41 -13.30 -34.77
N THR A 45 -4.58 -13.01 -35.32
CA THR A 45 -5.45 -11.90 -34.92
C THR A 45 -6.77 -12.44 -34.37
N TYR A 46 -7.23 -11.87 -33.26
CA TYR A 46 -8.36 -12.36 -32.47
C TYR A 46 -9.27 -11.19 -32.06
N THR A 47 -10.52 -11.49 -31.71
CA THR A 47 -11.50 -10.49 -31.24
C THR A 47 -11.94 -10.79 -29.81
N LEU A 48 -11.73 -9.84 -28.90
CA LEU A 48 -12.32 -9.87 -27.55
C LEU A 48 -13.73 -9.26 -27.55
N PRO A 49 -14.69 -9.82 -26.78
CA PRO A 49 -14.53 -10.94 -25.84
C PRO A 49 -14.62 -12.34 -26.48
N ARG A 50 -15.01 -12.45 -27.75
CA ARG A 50 -15.40 -13.71 -28.41
C ARG A 50 -14.32 -14.81 -28.38
N GLN A 51 -13.05 -14.43 -28.48
CA GLN A 51 -11.90 -15.34 -28.58
C GLN A 51 -10.93 -15.13 -27.41
N ASN A 52 -11.46 -14.87 -26.22
CA ASN A 52 -10.67 -14.62 -25.03
C ASN A 52 -9.89 -15.86 -24.57
N THR A 53 -10.46 -17.06 -24.70
CA THR A 53 -9.82 -18.32 -24.28
C THR A 53 -8.55 -18.64 -25.06
N GLU A 54 -8.48 -18.22 -26.32
CA GLU A 54 -7.32 -18.42 -27.21
C GLU A 54 -6.14 -17.54 -26.81
N ILE A 55 -6.41 -16.44 -26.09
CA ILE A 55 -5.39 -15.47 -25.65
C ILE A 55 -5.06 -15.67 -24.17
N LEU A 56 -6.07 -15.78 -23.32
CA LEU A 56 -5.95 -15.77 -21.86
C LEU A 56 -5.95 -17.19 -21.26
N GLY A 57 -6.32 -18.21 -22.04
CA GLY A 57 -6.42 -19.60 -21.59
C GLY A 57 -7.75 -19.90 -20.92
N THR A 58 -8.24 -21.13 -21.08
CA THR A 58 -9.50 -21.60 -20.48
C THR A 58 -9.45 -21.66 -18.96
N ASP A 59 -8.26 -21.82 -18.40
CA ASP A 59 -8.05 -22.07 -16.98
C ASP A 59 -7.78 -20.77 -16.19
N HIS A 60 -7.95 -19.61 -16.84
CA HIS A 60 -7.75 -18.32 -16.17
C HIS A 60 -8.83 -18.10 -15.09
N PRO A 61 -8.48 -17.93 -13.80
CA PRO A 61 -9.45 -17.88 -12.70
C PRO A 61 -10.43 -16.70 -12.79
N PHE A 62 -10.03 -15.63 -13.50
CA PHE A 62 -10.79 -14.39 -13.71
C PHE A 62 -10.98 -14.06 -15.20
N LEU A 63 -11.21 -15.08 -16.05
CA LEU A 63 -11.25 -14.93 -17.51
C LEU A 63 -12.20 -13.81 -17.96
N GLU A 64 -13.42 -13.79 -17.44
CA GLU A 64 -14.46 -12.82 -17.83
C GLU A 64 -14.13 -11.41 -17.34
N GLU A 65 -13.65 -11.28 -16.11
CA GLU A 65 -13.27 -10.00 -15.51
C GLU A 65 -12.09 -9.36 -16.25
N ILE A 66 -11.04 -10.13 -16.53
CA ILE A 66 -9.86 -9.60 -17.24
C ILE A 66 -10.18 -9.29 -18.69
N THR A 67 -11.00 -10.12 -19.35
CA THR A 67 -11.47 -9.80 -20.70
C THR A 67 -12.16 -8.44 -20.72
N ARG A 68 -13.06 -8.20 -19.76
CA ARG A 68 -13.76 -6.92 -19.61
C ARG A 68 -12.82 -5.77 -19.29
N ASP A 69 -11.85 -5.99 -18.41
CA ASP A 69 -10.86 -4.98 -18.00
C ASP A 69 -9.93 -4.60 -19.15
N LEU A 70 -9.47 -5.56 -19.95
CA LEU A 70 -8.64 -5.30 -21.13
C LEU A 70 -9.41 -4.53 -22.21
N ILE A 71 -10.68 -4.88 -22.44
CA ILE A 71 -11.56 -4.10 -23.34
C ILE A 71 -11.74 -2.69 -22.78
N ALA A 72 -12.10 -2.54 -21.51
CA ALA A 72 -12.29 -1.23 -20.88
C ALA A 72 -11.01 -0.37 -20.93
N LEU A 73 -9.84 -0.99 -20.77
CA LEU A 73 -8.55 -0.33 -20.91
C LEU A 73 -8.31 0.16 -22.33
N CYS A 74 -8.63 -0.63 -23.36
CA CYS A 74 -8.53 -0.19 -24.76
C CYS A 74 -9.47 0.97 -25.09
N HIS A 75 -10.62 1.04 -24.41
CA HIS A 75 -11.61 2.11 -24.57
C HIS A 75 -11.34 3.33 -23.67
N HIS A 76 -10.32 3.29 -22.81
CA HIS A 76 -9.99 4.40 -21.94
C HIS A 76 -9.54 5.60 -22.79
N ARG A 77 -10.04 6.81 -22.46
CA ARG A 77 -9.72 8.03 -23.23
C ARG A 77 -8.22 8.35 -23.28
N ASP A 78 -7.50 7.91 -22.26
CA ASP A 78 -6.05 8.07 -22.09
C ASP A 78 -5.33 6.74 -22.42
N ALA A 79 -5.95 5.85 -23.19
CA ALA A 79 -5.24 4.76 -23.83
C ALA A 79 -4.57 5.28 -25.11
N GLY A 80 -3.35 4.84 -25.37
CA GLY A 80 -2.73 5.09 -26.68
C GLY A 80 -3.38 4.24 -27.78
N ASP A 81 -2.93 4.38 -29.01
CA ASP A 81 -3.36 3.59 -30.18
C ASP A 81 -3.25 2.07 -29.96
N PHE A 82 -2.25 1.67 -29.18
CA PHE A 82 -2.01 0.29 -28.76
C PHE A 82 -1.81 0.16 -27.26
N ILE A 83 -2.39 -0.89 -26.71
CA ILE A 83 -2.05 -1.46 -25.41
C ILE A 83 -1.13 -2.66 -25.64
N LEU A 84 0.02 -2.68 -24.96
CA LEU A 84 0.96 -3.79 -25.01
C LEU A 84 0.85 -4.58 -23.71
N CYS A 85 0.64 -5.89 -23.84
CA CYS A 85 0.59 -6.82 -22.73
C CYS A 85 1.74 -7.82 -22.89
N GLY A 86 2.57 -7.92 -21.85
CA GLY A 86 3.73 -8.80 -21.79
C GLY A 86 3.41 -10.24 -21.43
N TRP A 87 2.12 -10.62 -21.48
CA TRP A 87 1.65 -11.94 -21.14
C TRP A 87 0.48 -12.36 -22.03
N ARG A 88 0.49 -13.65 -22.38
CA ARG A 88 -0.65 -14.42 -22.89
C ARG A 88 -0.49 -15.88 -22.45
N ALA A 89 -1.56 -16.67 -22.52
CA ALA A 89 -1.51 -18.08 -22.16
C ALA A 89 -0.42 -18.84 -22.95
N GLY A 90 0.31 -19.69 -22.23
CA GLY A 90 1.40 -20.50 -22.77
C GLY A 90 2.73 -19.77 -22.97
N MET A 91 2.85 -18.52 -22.51
CA MET A 91 4.11 -17.76 -22.56
C MET A 91 4.63 -17.39 -21.17
N THR A 92 5.95 -17.27 -21.06
CA THR A 92 6.61 -16.64 -19.90
C THR A 92 6.30 -15.14 -19.91
N PRO A 93 5.80 -14.54 -18.81
CA PRO A 93 5.59 -13.10 -18.73
C PRO A 93 6.88 -12.32 -18.99
N CYS A 94 6.79 -11.20 -19.70
CA CYS A 94 7.87 -10.23 -19.86
C CYS A 94 7.39 -8.84 -19.48
N SER A 95 8.25 -8.01 -18.88
CA SER A 95 7.89 -6.62 -18.61
C SER A 95 8.59 -5.66 -19.57
N PHE A 96 7.91 -4.55 -19.87
CA PHE A 96 8.46 -3.47 -20.68
C PHE A 96 9.18 -2.40 -19.82
N ALA A 97 9.07 -2.50 -18.49
CA ALA A 97 9.73 -1.61 -17.54
C ALA A 97 10.88 -2.35 -16.83
N ILE A 98 12.05 -1.68 -16.73
CA ILE A 98 13.20 -2.20 -15.99
C ILE A 98 13.14 -1.65 -14.56
N GLU A 99 12.22 -2.19 -13.76
CA GLU A 99 12.03 -1.79 -12.36
C GLU A 99 11.67 -2.96 -11.45
N ASN A 100 11.88 -2.80 -10.15
CA ASN A 100 11.45 -3.80 -9.18
C ASN A 100 9.92 -3.78 -9.07
N GLY A 101 9.29 -4.96 -9.14
CA GLY A 101 7.83 -5.06 -9.17
C GLY A 101 7.23 -4.80 -10.55
N ALA A 102 8.05 -4.80 -11.61
CA ALA A 102 7.54 -4.73 -12.97
C ALA A 102 6.66 -5.95 -13.29
N HIS A 103 5.52 -5.69 -13.91
CA HIS A 103 4.49 -6.68 -14.18
C HIS A 103 4.47 -7.03 -15.67
N GLY A 104 4.18 -8.30 -15.97
CA GLY A 104 4.10 -8.80 -17.33
C GLY A 104 2.70 -8.71 -17.92
N GLY A 105 1.66 -8.52 -17.11
CA GLY A 105 0.29 -8.37 -17.61
C GLY A 105 -0.70 -9.13 -16.74
N ALA A 106 -1.91 -9.33 -17.25
CA ALA A 106 -3.01 -9.91 -16.46
C ALA A 106 -2.99 -11.44 -16.44
N GLY A 107 -1.86 -12.05 -16.03
CA GLY A 107 -1.72 -13.49 -15.88
C GLY A 107 -2.29 -14.03 -14.56
N PRO A 108 -2.53 -15.35 -14.43
CA PRO A 108 -3.08 -15.95 -13.19
C PRO A 108 -2.25 -15.68 -11.93
N GLU A 109 -0.92 -15.62 -12.07
CA GLU A 109 0.00 -15.33 -10.95
C GLU A 109 0.04 -13.85 -10.55
N GLU A 110 -0.38 -12.94 -11.44
CA GLU A 110 -0.38 -11.49 -11.20
C GLU A 110 -1.78 -10.94 -10.85
N THR A 111 -2.82 -11.77 -10.95
CA THR A 111 -4.22 -11.37 -10.72
C THR A 111 -4.76 -11.78 -9.36
N GLY A 112 -3.98 -12.58 -8.60
CA GLY A 112 -4.24 -12.88 -7.20
C GLY A 112 -3.65 -11.81 -6.28
N ALA A 113 -4.43 -11.41 -5.27
CA ALA A 113 -3.96 -10.52 -4.20
C ALA A 113 -4.61 -10.88 -2.87
N PHE A 114 -3.99 -10.46 -1.77
CA PHE A 114 -4.60 -10.50 -0.45
C PHE A 114 -4.53 -9.11 0.18
N ALA A 115 -5.51 -8.80 1.05
CA ALA A 115 -5.53 -7.57 1.83
C ALA A 115 -5.74 -7.92 3.30
N LEU A 116 -4.94 -7.32 4.19
CA LEU A 116 -5.15 -7.38 5.64
C LEU A 116 -5.93 -6.14 6.05
N LEU A 117 -7.14 -6.35 6.58
CA LEU A 117 -8.09 -5.30 6.91
C LEU A 117 -8.53 -5.41 8.37
N PRO A 118 -8.78 -4.28 9.07
CA PRO A 118 -9.51 -4.30 10.34
C PRO A 118 -10.85 -5.06 10.20
N GLY A 119 -11.24 -5.80 11.24
CA GLY A 119 -12.42 -6.68 11.19
C GLY A 119 -13.76 -5.96 11.03
N ASP A 120 -13.78 -4.64 11.16
CA ASP A 120 -14.96 -3.77 11.02
C ASP A 120 -14.96 -2.98 9.71
N VAL A 121 -14.03 -3.25 8.78
CA VAL A 121 -14.03 -2.61 7.46
C VAL A 121 -15.29 -3.02 6.69
N PRO A 122 -16.14 -2.07 6.26
CA PRO A 122 -17.31 -2.40 5.47
C PRO A 122 -16.88 -2.76 4.05
N LEU A 123 -16.87 -4.05 3.76
CA LEU A 123 -16.68 -4.58 2.42
C LEU A 123 -18.04 -4.75 1.73
N PRO A 124 -18.10 -4.68 0.39
CA PRO A 124 -19.32 -4.99 -0.34
C PRO A 124 -19.83 -6.39 0.05
N ALA A 125 -21.15 -6.55 0.13
CA ALA A 125 -21.76 -7.85 0.36
C ALA A 125 -21.28 -8.86 -0.70
N ALA A 126 -21.14 -10.13 -0.30
CA ALA A 126 -20.55 -11.25 -1.04
C ALA A 126 -21.30 -11.69 -2.33
N GLY A 127 -21.83 -10.75 -3.11
CA GLY A 127 -22.43 -10.97 -4.42
C GLY A 127 -21.42 -10.99 -5.57
N ASN A 128 -20.23 -10.40 -5.38
CA ASN A 128 -19.10 -10.54 -6.30
C ASN A 128 -18.19 -11.68 -5.81
N THR A 129 -17.73 -12.52 -6.75
CA THR A 129 -16.81 -13.65 -6.50
C THR A 129 -15.42 -13.21 -6.03
N CYS A 130 -15.06 -11.95 -6.22
CA CYS A 130 -13.80 -11.36 -5.76
C CYS A 130 -13.96 -9.89 -5.33
N LEU A 131 -13.06 -9.43 -4.43
CA LEU A 131 -12.91 -8.01 -4.11
C LEU A 131 -12.09 -7.32 -5.20
N ARG A 132 -12.54 -6.17 -5.67
CA ARG A 132 -11.84 -5.37 -6.69
C ARG A 132 -11.08 -4.22 -6.03
N ALA A 133 -10.10 -3.65 -6.73
CA ALA A 133 -9.28 -2.56 -6.20
C ALA A 133 -10.12 -1.33 -5.77
N LEU A 134 -11.21 -1.03 -6.50
CA LEU A 134 -12.13 0.04 -6.13
C LEU A 134 -12.94 -0.27 -4.87
N ASP A 135 -13.29 -1.53 -4.62
CA ASP A 135 -13.98 -1.94 -3.39
C ASP A 135 -13.09 -1.68 -2.18
N LEU A 136 -11.81 -2.06 -2.27
CA LEU A 136 -10.81 -1.79 -1.24
C LEU A 136 -10.59 -0.29 -1.05
N ARG A 137 -10.53 0.48 -2.15
CA ARG A 137 -10.41 1.95 -2.08
C ARG A 137 -11.61 2.57 -1.37
N HIS A 138 -12.82 2.18 -1.70
CA HIS A 138 -14.04 2.70 -1.06
C HIS A 138 -14.11 2.31 0.41
N ALA A 139 -13.80 1.05 0.73
CA ALA A 139 -13.75 0.55 2.09
C ALA A 139 -12.70 1.31 2.94
N ALA A 140 -11.52 1.57 2.36
CA ALA A 140 -10.48 2.37 3.00
C ALA A 140 -10.91 3.83 3.21
N LEU A 141 -11.53 4.47 2.22
CA LEU A 141 -12.03 5.85 2.35
C LEU A 141 -13.11 5.97 3.42
N HIS A 142 -14.01 4.99 3.48
CA HIS A 142 -15.03 4.88 4.52
C HIS A 142 -14.41 4.68 5.90
N PHE A 143 -13.51 3.71 6.05
CA PHE A 143 -12.80 3.44 7.31
C PHE A 143 -12.00 4.67 7.79
N LEU A 144 -11.39 5.41 6.86
CA LEU A 144 -10.67 6.66 7.13
C LEU A 144 -11.59 7.85 7.42
N GLY A 145 -12.92 7.68 7.50
CA GLY A 145 -13.86 8.75 7.86
C GLY A 145 -13.76 9.96 6.95
N ARG A 146 -13.40 9.73 5.67
CA ARG A 146 -13.33 10.78 4.62
C ARG A 146 -14.71 11.02 3.98
N THR A 147 -15.75 10.44 4.54
CA THR A 147 -17.16 10.86 4.49
C THR A 147 -17.52 11.45 5.86
N GLU A 148 -18.29 12.55 5.87
CA GLU A 148 -18.57 13.36 7.07
C GLU A 148 -19.00 12.51 8.28
N HIS A 149 -18.14 12.36 9.32
CA HIS A 149 -18.50 12.42 10.75
C HIS A 149 -17.30 12.31 11.71
N LYS A 150 -17.53 12.86 12.91
CA LYS A 150 -16.67 13.20 14.06
C LYS A 150 -15.53 12.23 14.43
N ALA A 151 -14.45 12.83 14.93
CA ALA A 151 -13.36 12.15 15.65
C ALA A 151 -13.92 11.21 16.73
N PRO A 152 -13.49 9.93 16.76
CA PRO A 152 -13.98 8.99 17.74
C PRO A 152 -13.52 9.40 19.14
N LYS A 153 -14.45 9.43 20.10
CA LYS A 153 -14.11 9.51 21.52
C LYS A 153 -13.49 8.19 21.93
N ARG A 154 -12.33 8.23 22.59
CA ARG A 154 -11.69 7.09 23.26
C ARG A 154 -12.75 6.34 24.08
N GLN A 155 -13.07 5.11 23.69
CA GLN A 155 -13.79 4.22 24.59
C GLN A 155 -12.81 3.86 25.71
N LYS A 156 -13.00 4.44 26.90
CA LYS A 156 -12.32 3.96 28.11
C LYS A 156 -12.80 2.55 28.38
N ARG A 157 -12.10 1.54 27.87
CA ARG A 157 -12.23 0.17 28.36
C ARG A 157 -11.58 0.11 29.73
N SER A 158 -12.28 -0.49 30.70
CA SER A 158 -11.61 -1.00 31.89
C SER A 158 -10.68 -2.12 31.43
N VAL A 159 -9.40 -2.02 31.77
CA VAL A 159 -8.47 -3.14 31.68
C VAL A 159 -9.14 -4.34 32.35
N THR A 160 -9.37 -5.42 31.60
CA THR A 160 -9.78 -6.69 32.19
C THR A 160 -8.57 -7.21 32.95
N ALA A 161 -8.72 -7.42 34.26
CA ALA A 161 -7.65 -7.88 35.15
C ALA A 161 -6.85 -9.02 34.49
N GLY A 162 -5.55 -8.80 34.28
CA GLY A 162 -4.62 -9.78 33.74
C GLY A 162 -4.41 -9.83 32.22
N THR A 163 -4.91 -8.89 31.41
CA THR A 163 -4.56 -8.83 29.97
C THR A 163 -4.01 -7.46 29.58
N LEU A 164 -2.72 -7.42 29.20
CA LEU A 164 -2.03 -6.24 28.69
C LEU A 164 -2.00 -6.24 27.15
N ARG A 165 -2.41 -5.14 26.51
CA ARG A 165 -2.39 -4.97 25.06
C ARG A 165 -1.25 -4.06 24.65
N VAL A 166 -0.31 -4.60 23.89
CA VAL A 166 0.85 -3.87 23.39
C VAL A 166 0.73 -3.68 21.88
N MET A 167 1.01 -2.47 21.41
CA MET A 167 1.13 -2.14 20.00
C MET A 167 2.55 -1.69 19.69
N THR A 168 3.09 -2.14 18.56
CA THR A 168 4.29 -1.53 17.97
C THR A 168 3.91 -0.93 16.62
N TYR A 169 4.38 0.28 16.33
CA TYR A 169 4.06 0.96 15.09
C TYR A 169 5.19 1.88 14.64
N ASN A 170 5.81 1.53 13.51
CA ASN A 170 6.70 2.42 12.79
C ASN A 170 5.86 3.44 12.01
N VAL A 171 5.96 4.71 12.40
CA VAL A 171 5.04 5.77 11.92
C VAL A 171 5.58 6.55 10.73
N HIS A 172 6.79 6.22 10.26
CA HIS A 172 7.46 6.84 9.12
C HIS A 172 7.41 8.38 9.18
N SER A 173 7.81 8.94 10.32
CA SER A 173 7.78 10.39 10.59
C SER A 173 6.41 11.03 10.35
N CYS A 174 5.35 10.27 10.59
CA CYS A 174 3.96 10.66 10.37
C CYS A 174 3.62 11.10 8.94
N ILE A 175 4.45 10.74 7.95
CA ILE A 175 4.22 11.02 6.54
C ILE A 175 3.58 9.78 5.91
N GLY A 176 2.33 9.92 5.47
CA GLY A 176 1.62 8.82 4.81
C GLY A 176 2.13 8.55 3.40
N MET A 177 1.68 7.45 2.80
CA MET A 177 1.89 7.16 1.36
C MET A 177 1.30 8.23 0.44
N ASP A 178 0.42 9.09 0.96
CA ASP A 178 -0.10 10.28 0.27
C ASP A 178 0.84 11.50 0.36
N GLY A 179 2.03 11.34 0.93
CA GLY A 179 3.02 12.40 1.14
C GLY A 179 2.64 13.42 2.21
N LYS A 180 1.51 13.21 2.93
CA LYS A 180 1.00 14.19 3.89
C LYS A 180 1.50 13.89 5.30
N LEU A 181 2.08 14.91 5.94
CA LEU A 181 2.43 14.92 7.36
C LEU A 181 1.15 15.02 8.20
N ALA A 182 0.82 13.98 8.97
CA ALA A 182 -0.41 13.93 9.76
C ALA A 182 -0.28 13.08 11.05
N PRO A 183 0.33 13.60 12.13
CA PRO A 183 0.41 12.90 13.42
C PRO A 183 -0.96 12.48 13.99
N GLN A 184 -2.01 13.25 13.73
CA GLN A 184 -3.40 12.94 14.11
C GLN A 184 -3.90 11.63 13.50
N ARG A 185 -3.45 11.32 12.28
CA ARG A 185 -3.82 10.08 11.59
C ARG A 185 -3.27 8.87 12.34
N ILE A 186 -2.02 8.96 12.77
CA ILE A 186 -1.34 7.95 13.57
C ILE A 186 -2.07 7.76 14.91
N ALA A 187 -2.32 8.86 15.63
CA ALA A 187 -3.04 8.82 16.91
C ALA A 187 -4.43 8.20 16.76
N ARG A 188 -5.16 8.49 15.67
CA ARG A 188 -6.47 7.89 15.40
C ARG A 188 -6.39 6.37 15.19
N VAL A 189 -5.40 5.87 14.46
CA VAL A 189 -5.20 4.43 14.27
C VAL A 189 -4.92 3.76 15.62
N ILE A 190 -4.01 4.33 16.42
CA ILE A 190 -3.70 3.80 17.75
C ILE A 190 -4.94 3.81 18.65
N ALA A 191 -5.68 4.91 18.69
CA ALA A 191 -6.89 5.05 19.49
C ALA A 191 -7.98 4.04 19.10
N HIS A 192 -8.11 3.71 17.81
CA HIS A 192 -9.04 2.71 17.33
C HIS A 192 -8.75 1.32 17.91
N TYR A 193 -7.47 0.92 17.95
CA TYR A 193 -7.10 -0.36 18.56
C TYR A 193 -7.10 -0.32 20.08
N ALA A 194 -7.06 0.85 20.71
CA ALA A 194 -7.07 1.03 22.17
C ALA A 194 -6.05 0.13 22.93
N PRO A 195 -4.74 0.17 22.57
CA PRO A 195 -3.69 -0.52 23.32
C PRO A 195 -3.43 0.15 24.68
N ASP A 196 -2.86 -0.61 25.62
CA ASP A 196 -2.42 -0.09 26.91
C ASP A 196 -1.04 0.56 26.79
N VAL A 197 -0.16 -0.05 26.00
CA VAL A 197 1.24 0.37 25.74
C VAL A 197 1.50 0.44 24.24
N VAL A 198 2.18 1.49 23.79
CA VAL A 198 2.52 1.70 22.38
C VAL A 198 4.00 2.01 22.22
N ALA A 199 4.71 1.18 21.48
CA ALA A 199 6.09 1.43 21.04
C ALA A 199 6.06 2.03 19.63
N LEU A 200 6.48 3.29 19.49
CA LEU A 200 6.53 4.01 18.22
C LEU A 200 7.97 4.15 17.73
N GLN A 201 8.18 3.92 16.44
CA GLN A 201 9.48 4.12 15.78
C GLN A 201 9.40 5.17 14.67
N GLU A 202 10.55 5.74 14.33
CA GLU A 202 10.73 6.75 13.27
C GLU A 202 10.06 8.10 13.52
N LEU A 203 9.99 8.51 14.79
CA LEU A 203 9.45 9.81 15.17
C LEU A 203 10.47 10.93 14.97
N ASP A 204 10.03 12.03 14.38
CA ASP A 204 10.78 13.28 14.38
C ASP A 204 10.43 14.17 15.58
N VAL A 205 11.44 14.83 16.13
CA VAL A 205 11.30 15.90 17.11
C VAL A 205 12.17 17.07 16.67
N GLY A 206 11.55 18.20 16.31
CA GLY A 206 12.25 19.43 15.94
C GLY A 206 12.90 19.44 14.55
N ARG A 207 12.62 18.44 13.69
CA ARG A 207 13.23 18.36 12.35
C ARG A 207 12.58 19.30 11.34
N ALA A 208 13.39 19.93 10.49
CA ALA A 208 12.93 20.84 9.44
C ALA A 208 11.97 20.15 8.45
N ARG A 209 12.23 18.89 8.09
CA ARG A 209 11.37 18.10 7.18
C ARG A 209 9.95 17.86 7.71
N THR A 210 9.76 18.01 9.01
CA THR A 210 8.47 17.87 9.69
C THR A 210 8.06 19.16 10.39
N GLU A 211 8.49 20.31 9.84
CA GLU A 211 8.09 21.65 10.28
C GLU A 211 8.42 21.93 11.75
N GLY A 212 9.46 21.28 12.30
CA GLY A 212 9.88 21.44 13.70
C GLY A 212 8.94 20.76 14.72
N MET A 213 8.02 19.90 14.29
CA MET A 213 7.06 19.25 15.18
C MET A 213 7.74 18.32 16.20
N ASP A 214 7.19 18.25 17.41
CA ASP A 214 7.42 17.16 18.35
C ASP A 214 6.32 16.10 18.16
N GLN A 215 6.59 15.10 17.32
CA GLN A 215 5.59 14.11 16.94
C GLN A 215 5.21 13.20 18.11
N ALA A 216 6.18 12.84 18.96
CA ALA A 216 5.96 12.04 20.15
C ALA A 216 4.97 12.74 21.09
N HIS A 217 5.23 14.01 21.38
CA HIS A 217 4.36 14.84 22.23
C HIS A 217 2.96 15.01 21.63
N LEU A 218 2.86 15.30 20.33
CA LEU A 218 1.57 15.46 19.66
C LEU A 218 0.72 14.18 19.76
N ILE A 219 1.30 13.02 19.43
CA ILE A 219 0.58 11.74 19.48
C ILE A 219 0.17 11.39 20.92
N ALA A 220 1.08 11.54 21.89
CA ALA A 220 0.80 11.29 23.30
C ALA A 220 -0.35 12.18 23.82
N ARG A 221 -0.35 13.46 23.44
CA ARG A 221 -1.43 14.40 23.77
C ARG A 221 -2.78 13.99 23.16
N TYR A 222 -2.82 13.52 21.91
CA TYR A 222 -4.06 13.04 21.29
C TYR A 222 -4.61 11.77 21.96
N LEU A 223 -3.73 10.91 22.46
CA LEU A 223 -4.10 9.65 23.11
C LEU A 223 -4.42 9.80 24.60
N GLU A 224 -4.10 10.96 25.20
CA GLU A 224 -4.10 11.17 26.64
C GLU A 224 -3.24 10.10 27.34
N MET A 225 -2.00 9.97 26.87
CA MET A 225 -0.98 9.04 27.38
C MET A 225 0.27 9.84 27.78
N ASP A 226 0.98 9.33 28.79
CA ASP A 226 2.34 9.75 29.08
C ASP A 226 3.32 9.08 28.10
N PHE A 227 4.50 9.67 27.91
CA PHE A 227 5.48 9.13 26.98
C PHE A 227 6.93 9.34 27.44
N HIS A 228 7.80 8.41 27.02
CA HIS A 228 9.24 8.59 27.01
C HIS A 228 9.73 8.51 25.57
N PHE A 229 10.55 9.47 25.16
CA PHE A 229 11.18 9.50 23.83
C PHE A 229 12.70 9.41 23.98
N HIS A 230 13.34 8.66 23.09
CA HIS A 230 14.79 8.59 22.98
C HIS A 230 15.24 8.79 21.53
N PRO A 231 16.09 9.79 21.25
CA PRO A 231 16.65 9.98 19.93
C PRO A 231 17.75 8.96 19.65
N ALA A 232 17.56 8.14 18.62
CA ALA A 232 18.63 7.34 18.04
C ALA A 232 19.61 8.23 17.25
N MET A 233 19.12 9.30 16.64
CA MET A 233 19.90 10.30 15.90
C MET A 233 19.61 11.70 16.42
N HIS A 234 20.66 12.48 16.67
CA HIS A 234 20.60 13.86 17.11
C HIS A 234 21.57 14.72 16.31
N ILE A 235 21.05 15.75 15.64
CA ILE A 235 21.83 16.72 14.86
C ILE A 235 21.32 18.10 15.25
N GLU A 236 22.15 18.91 15.91
CA GLU A 236 21.75 20.21 16.47
C GLU A 236 20.49 20.09 17.35
N GLU A 237 19.38 20.75 17.00
CA GLU A 237 18.11 20.64 17.72
C GLU A 237 17.21 19.51 17.20
N GLU A 238 17.55 18.95 16.03
CA GLU A 238 16.81 17.91 15.34
C GLU A 238 17.06 16.54 15.98
N ARG A 239 15.97 15.81 16.23
CA ARG A 239 15.97 14.50 16.89
C ARG A 239 15.13 13.51 16.10
N TYR A 240 15.58 12.27 16.02
CA TYR A 240 14.87 11.16 15.40
C TYR A 240 15.06 9.89 16.21
N GLY A 241 13.98 9.16 16.48
CA GLY A 241 14.08 7.94 17.25
C GLY A 241 12.74 7.34 17.65
N ASP A 242 12.73 6.74 18.84
CA ASP A 242 11.67 5.87 19.30
C ASP A 242 11.00 6.46 20.54
N ALA A 243 9.71 6.16 20.73
CA ALA A 243 8.97 6.50 21.93
C ALA A 243 8.17 5.31 22.46
N ILE A 244 8.00 5.26 23.77
CA ILE A 244 7.00 4.39 24.42
C ILE A 244 5.95 5.28 25.07
N LEU A 245 4.69 5.03 24.72
CA LEU A 245 3.51 5.73 25.23
C LEU A 245 2.66 4.75 26.05
N THR A 246 2.08 5.21 27.15
CA THR A 246 1.15 4.43 27.96
C THR A 246 0.25 5.33 28.79
N HIS A 247 -0.92 4.82 29.16
CA HIS A 247 -1.83 5.47 30.11
C HIS A 247 -1.67 4.95 31.54
N LEU A 248 -0.78 3.97 31.74
CA LEU A 248 -0.44 3.36 33.02
C LEU A 248 0.75 4.09 33.64
N PRO A 249 0.93 4.02 34.97
CA PRO A 249 2.16 4.50 35.59
C PRO A 249 3.38 3.81 34.96
N MET A 250 4.37 4.62 34.56
CA MET A 250 5.60 4.10 33.99
C MET A 250 6.82 4.86 34.49
N ARG A 251 7.97 4.20 34.40
CA ARG A 251 9.27 4.77 34.73
C ARG A 251 10.30 4.32 33.70
N LEU A 252 11.13 5.25 33.25
CA LEU A 252 12.29 4.93 32.44
C LEU A 252 13.30 4.07 33.23
N VAL A 253 13.63 2.89 32.69
CA VAL A 253 14.69 2.02 33.21
C VAL A 253 16.02 2.36 32.54
N LYS A 254 16.02 2.41 31.21
CA LYS A 254 17.23 2.73 30.43
C LYS A 254 16.88 3.25 29.04
N ALA A 255 17.70 4.15 28.53
CA ALA A 255 17.69 4.57 27.13
C ALA A 255 19.13 4.71 26.64
N GLY A 256 19.40 4.35 25.39
CA GLY A 256 20.73 4.53 24.84
C GLY A 256 20.92 3.99 23.43
N ALA A 257 22.06 4.34 22.85
CA ALA A 257 22.47 3.83 21.55
C ALA A 257 22.76 2.33 21.59
N LEU A 258 22.39 1.64 20.51
CA LEU A 258 22.81 0.27 20.23
C LEU A 258 24.19 0.29 19.54
N PRO A 259 24.99 -0.78 19.70
CA PRO A 259 26.29 -0.87 19.05
C PRO A 259 26.17 -0.75 17.51
N GLY A 260 27.00 0.10 16.92
CA GLY A 260 27.16 0.18 15.47
C GLY A 260 27.93 -1.03 14.92
N LEU A 261 27.93 -1.19 13.59
CA LEU A 261 28.74 -2.19 12.92
C LEU A 261 30.10 -1.59 12.51
N PRO A 262 31.24 -2.15 12.96
CA PRO A 262 32.57 -1.61 12.64
C PRO A 262 32.82 -1.43 11.13
N ASP A 263 32.35 -2.38 10.32
CA ASP A 263 32.54 -2.37 8.87
C ASP A 263 31.58 -1.43 8.12
N LYS A 264 30.62 -0.80 8.83
CA LYS A 264 29.63 0.13 8.28
C LYS A 264 29.53 1.40 9.13
N PRO A 265 30.58 2.24 9.16
CA PRO A 265 30.64 3.43 10.02
C PRO A 265 29.62 4.52 9.65
N ARG A 266 29.02 4.45 8.45
CA ARG A 266 27.98 5.38 7.98
C ARG A 266 26.55 4.83 8.15
N LEU A 267 26.39 3.70 8.83
CA LEU A 267 25.07 3.16 9.11
C LEU A 267 24.30 4.13 10.01
N GLU A 268 23.01 4.29 9.72
CA GLU A 268 22.11 5.05 10.57
C GLU A 268 22.15 4.54 12.02
N PRO A 269 22.42 5.42 13.01
CA PRO A 269 22.44 5.03 14.41
C PRO A 269 21.11 4.43 14.87
N ARG A 270 21.18 3.44 15.77
CA ARG A 270 20.00 2.81 16.39
C ARG A 270 20.03 3.03 17.89
N GLY A 271 18.87 3.18 18.49
CA GLY A 271 18.70 3.31 19.94
C GLY A 271 17.78 2.22 20.48
N ALA A 272 17.68 2.14 21.80
CA ALA A 272 16.69 1.34 22.49
C ALA A 272 16.14 2.10 23.69
N LEU A 273 14.87 1.85 23.98
CA LEU A 273 14.16 2.39 25.13
C LEU A 273 13.62 1.23 25.98
N TRP A 274 13.92 1.26 27.27
CA TRP A 274 13.43 0.29 28.25
C TRP A 274 12.70 1.04 29.36
N VAL A 275 11.41 0.72 29.53
CA VAL A 275 10.54 1.27 30.57
C VAL A 275 9.99 0.15 31.44
N ALA A 276 9.72 0.47 32.70
CA ALA A 276 8.94 -0.35 33.62
C ALA A 276 7.52 0.23 33.67
N ILE A 277 6.51 -0.63 33.65
CA ILE A 277 5.09 -0.25 33.65
C ILE A 277 4.38 -0.98 34.79
N GLU A 278 3.55 -0.27 35.55
CA GLU A 278 2.76 -0.83 36.63
C GLU A 278 1.36 -1.21 36.15
N LEU A 279 0.98 -2.48 36.34
CA LEU A 279 -0.34 -3.02 36.04
C LEU A 279 -0.88 -3.75 37.27
N ASP A 280 -2.04 -3.35 37.79
CA ASP A 280 -2.66 -3.97 38.97
C ASP A 280 -1.73 -4.07 40.21
N GLY A 281 -0.81 -3.10 40.37
CA GLY A 281 0.19 -3.09 41.44
C GLY A 281 1.41 -3.99 41.21
N ILE A 282 1.55 -4.58 40.03
CA ILE A 282 2.68 -5.42 39.62
C ILE A 282 3.52 -4.67 38.57
N GLU A 283 4.84 -4.60 38.77
CA GLU A 283 5.76 -3.99 37.81
C GLU A 283 6.12 -4.99 36.69
N HIS A 284 5.98 -4.57 35.44
CA HIS A 284 6.36 -5.29 34.23
C HIS A 284 7.48 -4.52 33.51
N GLN A 285 8.53 -5.22 33.06
CA GLN A 285 9.72 -4.65 32.43
C GLN A 285 10.07 -5.35 31.12
#